data_AF-A0A077MEG0-F1
#
_entry.id   AF-A0A077MEG0-F1
#
_cell.length_a   1.000
_cell.length_b   1.000
_cell.length_c   1.000
_cell.angle_alpha   90.00
_cell.angle_beta   90.00
_cell.angle_gamma   90.00
#
_symmetry.space_group_name_H-M   'P 1'
#
loop_
_entity.id
_entity.type
_entity.pdbx_description
1 polymer ?
#
loop_
_entity_poly.entity_id
_entity_poly.type
_entity_poly.pdbx_seq_one_letter_code
_entity_poly.pdbx_strand_id
1 'polypeptide(L)'
;MTTERSCGDWWPSWINGRSNPSSLAGQRYGRTKFTWSSTRLSAFQCYTDPTFEPDFVTYNYDGKYYFSKSVQSWSTDMPNGYLDTPFADSADERVYTVGTSRVTHLDPGRTYYSYFRTTNGNSGSDSAKVVAQRGRRIPSWCDSTWCIFAQESVIYFNGWTLPVPGTSTMYR
;
A
#
# COMPACT_ATOMS: atom_id res chain seq x y z
N MET A 1 29.12 4.88 12.31
CA MET A 1 28.51 4.74 10.98
C MET A 1 28.49 3.27 10.62
N THR A 2 27.41 2.57 10.94
CA THR A 2 27.19 1.20 10.48
C THR A 2 26.77 1.28 9.03
N THR A 3 27.56 0.66 8.14
CA THR A 3 27.18 0.44 6.75
C THR A 3 25.82 -0.24 6.70
N GLU A 4 24.81 0.44 6.17
CA GLU A 4 23.52 -0.18 5.91
C GLU A 4 23.74 -1.35 4.95
N ARG A 5 23.47 -2.55 5.44
CA ARG A 5 23.52 -3.76 4.63
C ARG A 5 22.48 -3.60 3.53
N SER A 6 22.87 -3.57 2.26
CA SER A 6 21.89 -3.51 1.17
C SER A 6 20.99 -4.73 1.28
N CYS A 7 19.70 -4.50 1.50
CA CYS A 7 18.77 -5.57 1.84
C CYS A 7 18.40 -6.48 0.68
N GLY A 8 18.91 -6.20 -0.53
CA GLY A 8 18.40 -6.78 -1.76
C GLY A 8 16.98 -6.29 -2.06
N ASP A 9 16.40 -6.87 -3.10
CA ASP A 9 15.05 -6.53 -3.54
C ASP A 9 14.01 -7.07 -2.56
N TRP A 10 13.53 -6.25 -1.63
CA TRP A 10 12.49 -6.64 -0.66
C TRP A 10 11.07 -6.47 -1.20
N TRP A 11 10.88 -5.67 -2.25
CA TRP A 11 9.55 -5.34 -2.78
C TRP A 11 8.90 -6.51 -3.53
N PRO A 12 7.57 -6.51 -3.74
CA PRO A 12 6.89 -7.56 -4.49
C PRO A 12 7.51 -7.83 -5.88
N SER A 13 7.52 -9.06 -6.37
CA SER A 13 7.89 -9.35 -7.77
C SER A 13 6.77 -9.06 -8.76
N TRP A 14 5.56 -8.94 -8.23
CA TRP A 14 4.36 -8.69 -8.98
C TRP A 14 3.41 -7.84 -8.15
N ILE A 15 2.79 -6.86 -8.80
CA ILE A 15 1.73 -6.05 -8.21
C ILE A 15 0.62 -5.79 -9.24
N ASN A 16 -0.62 -5.82 -8.79
CA ASN A 16 -1.79 -5.41 -9.54
C ASN A 16 -2.57 -4.35 -8.77
N GLY A 17 -2.69 -3.16 -9.34
CA GLY A 17 -3.58 -2.11 -8.85
C GLY A 17 -4.92 -2.20 -9.56
N ARG A 18 -6.02 -2.01 -8.82
CA ARG A 18 -7.38 -1.95 -9.36
C ARG A 18 -8.23 -0.95 -8.60
N SER A 19 -9.08 -0.23 -9.31
CA SER A 19 -10.08 0.67 -8.74
C SER A 19 -11.35 0.67 -9.58
N ASN A 20 -12.52 0.72 -8.94
CA ASN A 20 -13.83 0.70 -9.62
C ASN A 20 -14.93 1.28 -8.70
N PRO A 21 -16.14 1.55 -9.23
CA PRO A 21 -17.33 1.70 -8.40
C PRO A 21 -17.53 0.48 -7.49
N SER A 22 -18.02 0.72 -6.28
CA SER A 22 -18.45 -0.35 -5.37
C SER A 22 -19.86 -0.82 -5.73
N SER A 23 -20.24 -2.01 -5.27
CA SER A 23 -21.63 -2.47 -5.31
C SER A 23 -22.56 -1.67 -4.40
N LEU A 24 -21.99 -0.95 -3.41
CA LEU A 24 -22.73 0.01 -2.61
C LEU A 24 -22.84 1.34 -3.35
N ALA A 25 -24.07 1.83 -3.51
CA ALA A 25 -24.35 3.10 -4.17
C ALA A 25 -23.58 4.25 -3.53
N GLY A 26 -23.01 5.13 -4.37
CA GLY A 26 -22.23 6.29 -3.93
C GLY A 26 -20.84 5.98 -3.36
N GLN A 27 -20.35 4.74 -3.52
CA GLN A 27 -19.04 4.33 -3.04
C GLN A 27 -18.16 3.77 -4.15
N ARG A 28 -16.85 3.85 -3.92
CA ARG A 28 -15.79 3.37 -4.81
C ARG A 28 -14.75 2.62 -3.99
N TYR A 29 -14.01 1.72 -4.64
CA TYR A 29 -12.95 0.97 -3.97
C TYR A 29 -11.64 0.99 -4.75
N GLY A 30 -10.54 0.87 -4.01
CA GLY A 30 -9.24 0.52 -4.52
C GLY A 30 -8.79 -0.82 -3.95
N ARG A 31 -8.01 -1.58 -4.72
CA ARG A 31 -7.42 -2.85 -4.32
C ARG A 31 -6.04 -2.98 -4.92
N THR A 32 -5.08 -3.40 -4.10
CA THR A 32 -3.76 -3.81 -4.55
C THR A 32 -3.61 -5.30 -4.27
N LYS A 33 -3.16 -6.09 -5.25
CA LYS A 33 -2.70 -7.46 -5.05
C LYS A 33 -1.21 -7.55 -5.30
N PHE A 34 -0.51 -8.38 -4.54
CA PHE A 34 0.95 -8.49 -4.65
C PHE A 34 1.45 -9.87 -4.18
N THR A 35 2.63 -10.24 -4.68
CA THR A 35 3.31 -11.50 -4.34
C THR A 35 4.82 -11.27 -4.28
N TRP A 36 5.49 -11.97 -3.38
CA TRP A 36 6.94 -12.05 -3.29
C TRP A 36 7.46 -13.42 -3.71
N SER A 37 8.66 -13.46 -4.28
CA SER A 37 9.47 -14.69 -4.28
C SER A 37 10.03 -14.95 -2.88
N SER A 38 10.53 -16.17 -2.65
CA SER A 38 11.22 -16.51 -1.39
C SER A 38 12.41 -15.58 -1.12
N THR A 39 13.22 -15.29 -2.15
CA THR A 39 14.37 -14.37 -2.04
C THR A 39 13.93 -12.97 -1.63
N ARG A 40 12.89 -12.42 -2.28
CA ARG A 40 12.43 -11.06 -1.98
C ARG A 40 11.78 -10.94 -0.61
N LEU A 41 11.08 -11.97 -0.17
CA LEU A 41 10.52 -11.96 1.18
C LEU A 41 11.62 -12.07 2.25
N SER A 42 12.67 -12.87 2.00
CA SER A 42 13.82 -12.98 2.92
C SER A 42 14.59 -11.67 3.07
N ALA A 43 14.58 -10.82 2.03
CA ALA A 43 15.20 -9.49 2.03
C ALA A 43 14.57 -8.49 3.04
N PHE A 44 13.37 -8.77 3.58
CA PHE A 44 12.82 -7.97 4.68
C PHE A 44 13.59 -8.14 6.00
N GLN A 45 14.35 -9.22 6.19
CA GLN A 45 15.01 -9.55 7.45
C GLN A 45 16.25 -8.69 7.80
N CYS A 46 16.39 -7.52 7.16
CA CYS A 46 17.46 -6.58 7.48
C CYS A 46 17.36 -5.94 8.86
N TYR A 47 16.16 -5.92 9.43
CA TYR A 47 15.90 -5.38 10.75
C TYR A 47 14.84 -6.23 11.44
N THR A 48 14.80 -6.11 12.77
CA THR A 48 13.77 -6.74 13.57
C THR A 48 12.43 -6.08 13.31
N ASP A 49 11.36 -6.88 13.36
CA ASP A 49 9.97 -6.43 13.27
C ASP A 49 9.63 -5.65 11.97
N PRO A 50 9.90 -6.21 10.78
CA PRO A 50 9.59 -5.55 9.52
C PRO A 50 8.08 -5.46 9.27
N THR A 51 7.66 -4.34 8.70
CA THR A 51 6.31 -4.05 8.23
C THR A 51 6.26 -3.83 6.72
N PHE A 52 5.07 -3.92 6.14
CA PHE A 52 4.85 -3.65 4.74
C PHE A 52 3.55 -2.89 4.51
N GLU A 53 3.62 -1.87 3.67
CA GLU A 53 2.49 -1.03 3.27
C GLU A 53 2.45 -0.92 1.74
N PRO A 54 1.36 -1.38 1.09
CA PRO A 54 1.11 -1.16 -0.33
C PRO A 54 0.27 0.11 -0.49
N ASP A 55 0.88 1.28 -0.33
CA ASP A 55 0.21 2.57 -0.38
C ASP A 55 -0.43 2.79 -1.75
N PHE A 56 -1.76 2.85 -1.80
CA PHE A 56 -2.46 3.26 -3.01
C PHE A 56 -2.55 4.79 -3.00
N VAL A 57 -1.79 5.44 -3.88
CA VAL A 57 -1.67 6.91 -3.86
C VAL A 57 -2.33 7.48 -5.10
N THR A 58 -3.32 8.36 -4.94
CA THR A 58 -3.97 9.06 -6.06
C THR A 58 -3.50 10.50 -6.20
N TYR A 59 -3.49 10.95 -7.45
CA TYR A 59 -3.13 12.32 -7.82
C TYR A 59 -4.23 13.29 -7.38
N ASN A 60 -3.88 14.39 -6.73
CA ASN A 60 -4.83 15.45 -6.37
C ASN A 60 -4.24 16.86 -6.53
N TYR A 61 -3.14 17.02 -7.27
CA TYR A 61 -2.53 18.33 -7.54
C TYR A 61 -3.44 19.26 -8.37
N ASP A 62 -4.45 18.72 -9.06
CA ASP A 62 -5.46 19.49 -9.81
C ASP A 62 -6.78 19.69 -9.04
N GLY A 63 -6.83 19.25 -7.78
CA GLY A 63 -8.02 19.30 -6.93
C GLY A 63 -9.14 18.33 -7.33
N LYS A 64 -8.89 17.41 -8.27
CA LYS A 64 -9.81 16.35 -8.68
C LYS A 64 -9.40 15.04 -8.04
N TYR A 65 -10.36 14.33 -7.47
CA TYR A 65 -10.10 13.07 -6.79
C TYR A 65 -11.22 12.07 -7.03
N TYR A 66 -10.84 10.83 -7.34
CA TYR A 66 -11.81 9.75 -7.53
C TYR A 66 -12.33 9.18 -6.20
N PHE A 67 -11.49 9.15 -5.17
CA PHE A 67 -11.84 8.66 -3.84
C PHE A 67 -11.95 9.84 -2.86
N SER A 68 -12.93 9.82 -1.98
CA SER A 68 -12.93 10.73 -0.83
C SER A 68 -11.80 10.34 0.14
N LYS A 69 -11.38 11.25 1.03
CA LYS A 69 -10.29 10.97 2.00
C LYS A 69 -10.70 9.94 3.07
N SER A 70 -11.99 9.84 3.39
CA SER A 70 -12.47 8.98 4.48
C SER A 70 -12.76 7.56 4.00
N VAL A 71 -11.93 6.62 4.46
CA VAL A 71 -12.13 5.18 4.27
C VAL A 71 -13.34 4.72 5.09
N GLN A 72 -14.34 4.16 4.41
CA GLN A 72 -15.57 3.62 4.97
C GLN A 72 -15.43 2.15 5.38
N SER A 73 -14.55 1.42 4.71
CA SER A 73 -14.29 0.00 4.97
C SER A 73 -12.96 -0.39 4.35
N TRP A 74 -12.27 -1.33 4.97
CA TRP A 74 -11.02 -1.87 4.50
C TRP A 74 -10.92 -3.36 4.85
N SER A 75 -10.04 -4.07 4.15
CA SER A 75 -9.75 -5.48 4.43
C SER A 75 -8.42 -5.88 3.80
N THR A 76 -7.80 -6.91 4.37
CA THR A 76 -6.58 -7.55 3.86
C THR A 76 -6.55 -9.00 4.35
N ASP A 77 -5.88 -9.88 3.61
CA ASP A 77 -5.53 -11.23 4.05
C ASP A 77 -4.07 -11.34 4.54
N MET A 78 -3.38 -10.21 4.64
CA MET A 78 -2.09 -10.14 5.32
C MET A 78 -2.28 -10.34 6.84
N PRO A 79 -1.33 -10.98 7.52
CA PRO A 79 -1.37 -11.17 8.96
C PRO A 79 -1.29 -9.81 9.67
N ASN A 80 -2.11 -9.61 10.71
CA ASN A 80 -2.11 -8.37 11.51
C ASN A 80 -2.23 -7.12 10.62
N GLY A 81 -3.23 -7.16 9.74
CA GLY A 81 -3.56 -6.04 8.90
C GLY A 81 -4.04 -4.82 9.70
N TYR A 82 -3.66 -3.62 9.26
CA TYR A 82 -4.15 -2.37 9.82
C TYR A 82 -4.46 -1.37 8.71
N LEU A 83 -5.35 -0.42 9.00
CA LEU A 83 -5.56 0.77 8.19
C LEU A 83 -4.67 1.89 8.75
N ASP A 84 -3.81 2.45 7.90
CA ASP A 84 -3.02 3.61 8.29
C ASP A 84 -3.86 4.89 8.26
N THR A 85 -3.50 5.81 9.14
CA THR A 85 -4.09 7.14 9.21
C THR A 85 -3.37 8.04 8.23
N PRO A 86 -4.07 8.85 7.42
CA PRO A 86 -3.44 9.81 6.51
C PRO A 86 -2.97 11.07 7.25
N PHE A 87 -2.37 10.87 8.42
CA PHE A 87 -1.91 11.92 9.32
C PHE A 87 -0.62 12.52 8.74
N ALA A 88 -0.61 13.85 8.60
CA ALA A 88 0.47 14.62 7.97
C ALA A 88 0.74 14.35 6.48
N ASP A 89 -0.02 13.48 5.82
CA ASP A 89 0.06 13.30 4.36
C ASP A 89 -0.30 14.59 3.60
N SER A 90 0.40 14.81 2.49
CA SER A 90 0.10 15.90 1.57
C SER A 90 -1.34 15.81 1.07
N ALA A 91 -2.01 16.96 0.97
CA ALA A 91 -3.33 17.00 0.34
C ALA A 91 -3.27 16.71 -1.16
N ASP A 92 -2.11 16.90 -1.80
CA ASP A 92 -1.90 16.70 -3.24
C ASP A 92 -1.71 15.23 -3.64
N GLU A 93 -1.36 14.38 -2.66
CA GLU A 93 -1.22 12.94 -2.86
C GLU A 93 -2.09 12.22 -1.82
N ARG A 94 -3.25 11.72 -2.25
CA ARG A 94 -4.15 11.03 -1.32
C ARG A 94 -3.73 9.58 -1.18
N VAL A 95 -3.35 9.22 0.04
CA VAL A 95 -2.83 7.89 0.37
C VAL A 95 -3.91 7.04 1.02
N TYR A 96 -4.02 5.79 0.57
CA TYR A 96 -4.92 4.79 1.10
C TYR A 96 -4.14 3.52 1.41
N THR A 97 -3.81 3.33 2.68
CA THR A 97 -2.87 2.30 3.11
C THR A 97 -3.55 1.28 4.01
N VAL A 98 -3.51 0.02 3.55
CA VAL A 98 -3.87 -1.14 4.38
C VAL A 98 -2.65 -2.05 4.40
N GLY A 99 -1.88 -1.95 5.49
CA GLY A 99 -0.58 -2.59 5.66
C GLY A 99 -0.62 -3.87 6.49
N THR A 100 0.56 -4.38 6.81
CA THR A 100 0.79 -5.47 7.76
C THR A 100 1.95 -5.15 8.69
N SER A 101 1.72 -5.38 9.98
CA SER A 101 2.74 -5.21 11.01
C SER A 101 3.63 -6.46 11.21
N ARG A 102 3.38 -7.53 10.43
CA ARG A 102 4.03 -8.85 10.60
C ARG A 102 4.41 -9.47 9.27
N VAL A 103 5.35 -8.85 8.55
CA VAL A 103 5.87 -9.39 7.29
C VAL A 103 6.47 -10.79 7.46
N THR A 104 7.04 -11.10 8.62
CA THR A 104 7.62 -12.42 8.92
C THR A 104 6.60 -13.57 8.93
N HIS A 105 5.30 -13.26 8.88
CA HIS A 105 4.21 -14.25 8.81
C HIS A 105 3.63 -14.36 7.39
N LEU A 106 4.23 -13.69 6.41
CA LEU A 106 3.87 -13.86 5.01
C LEU A 106 4.52 -15.13 4.45
N ASP A 107 3.83 -15.74 3.50
CA ASP A 107 4.29 -16.92 2.77
C ASP A 107 4.82 -16.48 1.39
N PRO A 108 6.01 -16.92 0.99
CA PRO A 108 6.49 -16.65 -0.36
C PRO A 108 5.63 -17.36 -1.41
N GLY A 109 5.46 -16.74 -2.58
CA GLY A 109 4.64 -17.25 -3.68
C GLY A 109 3.13 -17.08 -3.48
N ARG A 110 2.67 -16.72 -2.28
CA ARG A 110 1.26 -16.40 -2.03
C ARG A 110 0.91 -15.00 -2.54
N THR A 111 -0.27 -14.86 -3.14
CA THR A 111 -0.85 -13.57 -3.47
C THR A 111 -1.67 -13.05 -2.31
N TYR A 112 -1.26 -11.90 -1.79
CA TYR A 112 -1.99 -11.14 -0.77
C TYR A 112 -2.74 -9.97 -1.41
N TYR A 113 -3.65 -9.36 -0.67
CA TYR A 113 -4.33 -8.14 -1.09
C TYR A 113 -4.47 -7.10 0.01
N SER A 114 -4.53 -5.84 -0.42
CA SER A 114 -5.02 -4.69 0.34
C SER A 114 -6.27 -4.15 -0.36
N TYR A 115 -7.30 -3.79 0.41
CA TYR A 115 -8.55 -3.24 -0.11
C TYR A 115 -9.05 -2.12 0.79
N PHE A 116 -9.51 -1.04 0.17
CA PHE A 116 -10.23 0.04 0.83
C PHE A 116 -11.44 0.47 0.01
N ARG A 117 -12.45 1.01 0.69
CA ARG A 117 -13.66 1.59 0.10
C ARG A 117 -13.90 2.97 0.69
N THR A 118 -14.24 3.92 -0.14
CA THR A 118 -14.57 5.30 0.24
C THR A 118 -15.95 5.68 -0.32
N THR A 119 -16.52 6.77 0.16
CA THR A 119 -17.54 7.48 -0.61
C THR A 119 -16.93 8.04 -1.91
N ASN A 120 -17.78 8.39 -2.87
CA ASN A 120 -17.32 9.00 -4.11
C ASN A 120 -16.53 10.29 -3.85
N GLY A 121 -15.46 10.47 -4.63
CA GLY A 121 -14.80 11.76 -4.76
C GLY A 121 -15.57 12.74 -5.64
N ASN A 122 -14.93 13.86 -5.99
CA ASN A 122 -15.52 14.91 -6.83
C ASN A 122 -15.27 14.70 -8.34
N SER A 123 -14.51 13.67 -8.73
CA SER A 123 -14.17 13.39 -10.13
C SER A 123 -14.61 11.99 -10.57
N GLY A 124 -14.93 11.81 -11.85
CA GLY A 124 -15.23 10.50 -12.45
C GLY A 124 -14.00 9.63 -12.73
N SER A 125 -12.82 10.24 -12.77
CA SER A 125 -11.55 9.62 -13.09
C SER A 125 -10.39 10.33 -12.39
N ASP A 126 -9.27 9.63 -12.29
CA ASP A 126 -8.05 10.02 -11.59
C ASP A 126 -6.91 9.11 -12.07
N SER A 127 -5.70 9.35 -11.58
CA SER A 127 -4.50 8.55 -11.83
C SER A 127 -3.83 8.20 -10.51
N ALA A 128 -3.14 7.07 -10.48
CA ALA A 128 -2.54 6.56 -9.26
C ALA A 128 -1.12 6.02 -9.50
N LYS A 129 -0.42 5.87 -8.38
CA LYS A 129 0.76 5.04 -8.22
C LYS A 129 0.52 4.07 -7.05
N VAL A 130 1.34 3.03 -6.96
CA VAL A 130 1.39 2.22 -5.74
C VAL A 130 2.80 2.33 -5.17
N VAL A 131 2.92 2.76 -3.92
CA VAL A 131 4.21 2.80 -3.24
C VAL A 131 4.28 1.58 -2.34
N ALA A 132 5.18 0.66 -2.67
CA ALA A 132 5.56 -0.37 -1.72
C ALA A 132 6.45 0.30 -0.69
N GLN A 133 6.05 0.31 0.57
CA GLN A 133 6.84 0.81 1.68
C GLN A 133 7.21 -0.34 2.61
N ARG A 134 8.50 -0.38 2.97
CA ARG A 134 9.04 -1.22 4.03
C ARG A 134 9.23 -0.35 5.26
N GLY A 135 8.76 -0.83 6.40
CA GLY A 135 8.90 -0.12 7.66
C GLY A 135 9.35 -1.02 8.80
N ARG A 136 9.42 -0.45 9.99
CA ARG A 136 9.74 -1.15 11.24
C ARG A 136 8.67 -0.86 12.28
N ARG A 137 8.26 -1.90 13.01
CA ARG A 137 7.34 -1.77 14.14
C ARG A 137 8.13 -1.48 15.42
N ILE A 138 7.85 -0.36 16.08
CA ILE A 138 8.49 0.07 17.33
C ILE A 138 7.42 0.60 18.30
N PRO A 139 7.29 0.05 19.51
CA PRO A 139 7.98 -1.14 20.03
C PRO A 139 7.47 -2.44 19.38
N SER A 140 8.25 -3.52 19.48
CA SER A 140 7.97 -4.82 18.82
C SER A 140 6.61 -5.45 19.16
N TRP A 141 5.93 -5.02 20.22
CA TRP A 141 4.62 -5.53 20.62
C TRP A 141 3.44 -4.71 20.08
N CYS A 142 3.67 -3.55 19.47
CA CYS A 142 2.61 -2.62 19.10
C CYS A 142 2.21 -2.73 17.62
N ASP A 143 1.09 -3.39 17.33
CA ASP A 143 0.58 -3.60 15.96
C ASP A 143 -0.26 -2.43 15.41
N SER A 144 -0.29 -1.29 16.11
CA SER A 144 -1.00 -0.08 15.68
C SER A 144 -0.21 0.69 14.63
N THR A 145 -0.92 1.43 13.78
CA THR A 145 -0.30 2.31 12.78
C THR A 145 0.68 3.33 13.38
N TRP A 146 0.40 3.81 14.60
CA TRP A 146 1.26 4.76 15.32
C TRP A 146 2.61 4.20 15.75
N CYS A 147 2.81 2.89 15.60
CA CYS A 147 4.03 2.20 15.93
C CYS A 147 4.78 1.73 14.67
N ILE A 148 4.32 2.10 13.47
CA ILE A 148 4.95 1.72 12.22
C ILE A 148 5.73 2.91 11.66
N PHE A 149 7.03 2.69 11.42
CA PHE A 149 7.94 3.73 10.96
C PHE A 149 8.55 3.34 9.63
N ALA A 150 8.30 4.15 8.60
CA ALA A 150 8.86 3.99 7.26
C ALA A 150 10.39 3.90 7.30
N GLN A 151 10.95 3.04 6.45
CA GLN A 151 12.40 2.90 6.27
C GLN A 151 12.80 3.13 4.80
N GLU A 152 12.10 2.45 3.88
CA GLU A 152 12.40 2.49 2.45
C GLU A 152 11.14 2.34 1.62
N SER A 153 11.16 2.84 0.39
CA SER A 153 10.03 2.71 -0.53
C SER A 153 10.43 2.45 -1.97
N VAL A 154 9.55 1.79 -2.71
CA VAL A 154 9.67 1.51 -4.14
C VAL A 154 8.35 1.83 -4.85
N ILE A 155 8.42 2.66 -5.88
CA ILE A 155 7.25 3.12 -6.61
C ILE A 155 6.91 2.17 -7.76
N TYR A 156 5.69 1.68 -7.78
CA TYR A 156 5.06 1.02 -8.92
C TYR A 156 4.14 2.00 -9.63
N PHE A 157 3.99 1.81 -10.95
CA PHE A 157 3.20 2.70 -11.81
C PHE A 157 3.69 4.16 -11.72
N ASN A 158 5.03 4.34 -11.78
CA ASN A 158 5.67 5.64 -11.68
C ASN A 158 5.17 6.59 -12.78
N GLY A 159 5.03 7.88 -12.47
CA GLY A 159 4.44 8.85 -13.38
C GLY A 159 2.92 8.75 -13.49
N TRP A 160 2.25 8.22 -12.46
CA TRP A 160 0.79 8.14 -12.36
C TRP A 160 0.15 7.24 -13.42
N THR A 161 0.80 6.13 -13.76
CA THR A 161 0.36 5.29 -14.89
C THR A 161 -0.72 4.26 -14.53
N LEU A 162 -1.19 4.19 -13.26
CA LEU A 162 -2.32 3.35 -12.88
C LEU A 162 -3.63 4.14 -13.09
N PRO A 163 -4.48 3.79 -14.07
CA PRO A 163 -5.75 4.48 -14.27
C PRO A 163 -6.73 4.22 -13.13
N VAL A 164 -7.48 5.26 -12.76
CA VAL A 164 -8.54 5.19 -11.76
C VAL A 164 -9.84 5.81 -12.33
N PRO A 165 -10.93 5.06 -12.52
CA PRO A 165 -11.04 3.62 -12.34
C PRO A 165 -10.25 2.86 -13.41
N GLY A 166 -9.80 1.66 -13.07
CA GLY A 166 -9.06 0.83 -14.00
C GLY A 166 -8.30 -0.29 -13.31
N THR A 167 -7.44 -0.95 -14.08
CA THR A 167 -6.49 -1.92 -13.54
C THR A 167 -5.19 -1.87 -14.32
N SER A 168 -4.08 -2.10 -13.61
CA SER A 168 -2.78 -2.30 -14.24
C SER A 168 -1.97 -3.27 -13.41
N THR A 169 -1.05 -3.96 -14.09
CA THR A 169 -0.15 -4.94 -13.51
C THR A 169 1.27 -4.53 -13.83
N MET A 170 2.18 -4.66 -12.87
CA MET A 170 3.59 -4.43 -13.05
C MET A 170 4.39 -5.58 -12.44
N TYR A 171 5.45 -5.97 -13.14
CA TYR A 171 6.45 -6.93 -12.70
C TYR A 171 7.76 -6.18 -12.49
N ARG A 172 8.54 -6.60 -11.51
CA ARG A 172 9.89 -6.10 -11.23
C ARG A 172 10.79 -7.26 -10.89
#